data_AF-A0A973NXZ2-F1
#
_entry.id   AF-A0A973NXZ2-F1
#
_cell.length_a   1.000
_cell.length_b   1.000
_cell.length_c   1.000
_cell.angle_alpha   90.00
_cell.angle_beta   90.00
_cell.angle_gamma   90.00
#
_symmetry.space_group_name_H-M   'P 1'
#
loop_
_entity.id
_entity.type
_entity.pdbx_description
1 polymer ?
#
loop_
_entity_poly.entity_id
_entity_poly.type
_entity_poly.pdbx_seq_one_letter_code
_entity_poly.pdbx_strand_id
1 'polypeptide(L)' 'MSTMPVSAAPVSPVSAPTPLVVSAAKAKLWLGGTMLFGLLAYYFVGVDQGAFSVFGGDMHLHEFVHDARHLLGFPCH' A
#
# COMPACT_ATOMS: atom_id res chain seq x y z
N MET A 1 49.28 40.28 27.02
CA MET A 1 48.44 39.55 26.04
C MET A 1 47.80 38.38 26.78
N SER A 2 46.50 38.47 27.08
CA SER A 2 45.77 37.48 27.87
C SER A 2 44.97 36.59 26.91
N THR A 3 45.27 35.30 26.87
CA THR A 3 44.58 34.31 26.04
C THR A 3 43.33 33.83 26.78
N MET A 4 42.13 34.05 26.23
CA MET A 4 40.91 33.46 26.76
C MET A 4 40.78 32.00 26.31
N PRO A 5 40.26 31.10 27.16
CA PRO A 5 39.95 29.73 26.75
C PRO A 5 38.67 29.72 25.92
N VAL A 6 38.71 29.14 24.73
CA VAL A 6 37.50 28.85 23.94
C VAL A 6 36.82 27.63 24.57
N SER A 7 35.65 27.83 25.17
CA SER A 7 34.80 26.73 25.63
C SER A 7 34.19 26.03 24.42
N ALA A 8 34.49 24.75 24.23
CA ALA A 8 33.87 23.95 23.19
C ALA A 8 32.36 23.80 23.45
N ALA A 9 31.55 24.03 22.42
CA ALA A 9 30.11 23.80 22.49
C ALA A 9 29.83 22.28 22.58
N PRO A 10 28.83 21.85 23.36
CA PRO A 10 28.46 20.44 23.44
C PRO A 10 27.93 19.98 22.07
N VAL A 11 28.55 18.94 21.51
CA VAL A 11 28.05 18.25 20.33
C VAL A 11 26.97 17.26 20.76
N SER A 12 25.71 17.54 20.40
CA SER A 12 24.62 16.61 20.64
C SER A 12 24.84 15.32 19.85
N PRO A 13 24.72 14.13 20.46
CA PRO A 13 24.87 12.88 19.73
C PRO A 13 23.80 12.78 18.64
N VAL A 14 24.23 12.52 17.41
CA VAL A 14 23.34 12.21 16.29
C VAL A 14 22.70 10.86 16.58
N SER A 15 21.36 10.84 16.65
CA SER A 15 20.61 9.59 16.83
C SER A 15 20.84 8.68 15.62
N ALA A 16 21.44 7.52 15.85
CA ALA A 16 21.56 6.51 14.82
C ALA A 16 20.18 5.90 14.51
N PRO A 17 19.85 5.63 13.24
CA PRO A 17 18.59 4.98 12.90
C PRO A 17 18.59 3.54 13.43
N THR A 18 17.50 3.15 14.09
CA THR A 18 17.29 1.77 14.53
C THR A 18 17.04 0.86 13.33
N PRO A 19 17.78 -0.25 13.18
CA PRO A 19 17.60 -1.15 12.06
C PRO A 19 16.22 -1.83 12.11
N LEU A 20 15.53 -1.87 10.97
CA LEU A 20 14.26 -2.57 10.83
C LEU A 20 14.52 -4.08 10.81
N VAL A 21 14.39 -4.74 11.96
CA VAL A 21 14.56 -6.19 12.08
C VAL A 21 13.23 -6.89 11.82
N VAL A 22 12.93 -7.20 10.56
CA VAL A 22 11.79 -8.04 10.17
C VAL A 22 12.33 -9.39 9.72
N SER A 23 11.77 -10.47 10.26
CA SER A 23 12.14 -11.82 9.81
C SER A 23 11.80 -12.00 8.34
N ALA A 24 12.67 -12.67 7.59
CA ALA A 24 12.44 -12.92 6.16
C ALA A 24 11.13 -13.67 5.91
N ALA A 25 10.65 -14.47 6.86
CA ALA A 25 9.35 -15.13 6.79
C ALA A 25 8.19 -14.12 6.86
N LYS A 26 8.24 -13.20 7.84
CA LYS A 26 7.21 -12.16 8.01
C LYS A 26 7.19 -11.21 6.82
N ALA A 27 8.36 -10.81 6.31
CA ALA A 27 8.47 -9.97 5.11
C ALA A 27 7.81 -10.64 3.89
N LYS A 28 8.14 -11.92 3.63
CA LYS A 28 7.53 -12.68 2.53
C LYS A 28 6.01 -12.83 2.68
N LEU A 29 5.53 -13.09 3.89
CA LEU A 29 4.10 -13.23 4.15
C LEU A 29 3.35 -11.93 3.85
N TRP A 30 3.87 -10.79 4.31
CA TRP A 30 3.26 -9.49 4.03
C TRP A 30 3.33 -9.12 2.56
N LEU A 31 4.51 -9.23 1.93
CA LEU A 31 4.66 -8.90 0.52
C LEU A 31 3.79 -9.80 -0.37
N GLY A 32 3.83 -11.11 -0.15
CA GLY A 32 3.03 -12.07 -0.91
C GLY A 32 1.54 -11.90 -0.65
N GLY A 33 1.14 -11.70 0.61
CA GLY A 33 -0.25 -11.48 0.98
C GLY A 33 -0.83 -10.21 0.38
N THR A 34 -0.10 -9.09 0.47
CA THR A 34 -0.51 -7.82 -0.14
C THR A 34 -0.56 -7.92 -1.67
N MET A 35 0.42 -8.58 -2.30
CA MET A 35 0.42 -8.77 -3.75
C MET A 35 -0.76 -9.63 -4.20
N LEU A 36 -1.01 -10.76 -3.54
CA LEU A 36 -2.16 -11.62 -3.84
C LEU A 36 -3.48 -10.86 -3.64
N PHE A 37 -3.62 -10.14 -2.53
CA PHE A 37 -4.82 -9.34 -2.27
C PHE A 37 -5.04 -8.26 -3.34
N GLY A 38 -3.97 -7.57 -3.76
CA GLY A 38 -4.05 -6.58 -4.84
C GLY A 38 -4.48 -7.18 -6.17
N LEU A 39 -3.97 -8.37 -6.52
CA LEU A 39 -4.39 -9.09 -7.73
C LEU A 39 -5.86 -9.53 -7.66
N LEU A 40 -6.32 -10.00 -6.50
CA LEU A 40 -7.73 -10.35 -6.29
C LEU A 40 -8.62 -9.12 -6.44
N ALA A 41 -8.25 -7.99 -5.83
CA ALA A 41 -9.00 -6.74 -5.97
C ALA A 41 -9.06 -6.27 -7.44
N TYR A 42 -7.92 -6.32 -8.14
CA TYR A 42 -7.87 -5.97 -9.57
C TYR A 42 -8.77 -6.88 -10.42
N TYR A 43 -8.73 -8.19 -10.18
CA TYR A 43 -9.59 -9.15 -10.85
C TYR A 43 -11.08 -8.83 -10.63
N PHE A 44 -11.50 -8.66 -9.38
CA PHE A 44 -12.91 -8.43 -9.04
C PHE A 44 -13.45 -7.08 -9.55
N VAL A 45 -12.63 -6.02 -9.52
CA VAL A 45 -13.04 -4.68 -9.97
C VAL A 45 -12.99 -4.54 -11.50
N GLY A 46 -12.06 -5.22 -12.17
CA GLY A 46 -11.78 -5.00 -13.59
C GLY A 46 -12.12 -6.16 -14.53
N VAL A 47 -11.99 -7.41 -14.08
CA VAL A 47 -12.05 -8.61 -14.93
C VAL A 47 -13.34 -9.42 -14.73
N ASP A 48 -13.96 -9.31 -13.55
CA ASP A 48 -15.19 -10.04 -13.20
C ASP A 48 -16.42 -9.42 -13.91
N GLN A 49 -16.66 -9.85 -15.15
CA GLN A 49 -17.69 -9.30 -16.05
C GLN A 49 -18.89 -10.26 -16.25
N GLY A 50 -19.12 -11.22 -15.35
CA GLY A 50 -20.16 -12.26 -15.48
C GLY A 50 -19.86 -13.39 -16.48
N ALA A 51 -19.15 -13.15 -17.59
CA ALA A 51 -18.72 -14.24 -18.51
C ALA A 51 -17.39 -14.89 -18.09
N PHE A 52 -16.53 -14.12 -17.43
CA PHE A 52 -15.24 -14.57 -16.91
C PHE A 52 -15.25 -14.74 -15.39
N SER A 53 -16.42 -14.64 -14.73
CA SER A 53 -16.49 -14.62 -13.28
C SER A 53 -16.27 -16.00 -12.65
N VAL A 54 -15.49 -16.03 -11.57
CA VAL A 54 -15.23 -17.25 -10.77
C VAL A 54 -16.53 -17.78 -10.16
N PHE A 55 -17.53 -16.92 -9.97
CA PHE A 55 -18.85 -17.30 -9.48
C PHE A 55 -19.85 -17.62 -10.60
N GLY A 56 -19.42 -17.70 -11.87
CA GLY A 56 -20.27 -17.97 -13.02
C GLY A 56 -20.89 -16.69 -13.59
N GLY A 57 -22.16 -16.72 -14.01
CA GLY A 57 -22.89 -15.55 -14.55
C GLY A 57 -23.20 -14.44 -13.54
N ASP A 58 -22.46 -14.35 -12.43
CA ASP A 58 -22.71 -13.42 -11.34
C ASP A 58 -22.24 -11.99 -11.68
N MET A 59 -23.11 -11.00 -11.50
CA MET A 59 -22.85 -9.61 -11.91
C MET A 59 -23.02 -8.60 -10.77
N HIS A 60 -23.31 -9.04 -9.54
CA HIS A 60 -23.57 -8.13 -8.43
C HIS A 60 -22.38 -7.21 -8.16
N LEU A 61 -21.16 -7.75 -8.23
CA LEU A 61 -19.94 -6.96 -8.06
C LEU A 61 -19.73 -5.99 -9.24
N HIS A 62 -19.98 -6.46 -10.46
CA HIS A 62 -19.88 -5.65 -11.66
C HIS A 62 -20.83 -4.46 -11.60
N GLU A 63 -22.11 -4.69 -11.30
CA GLU A 63 -23.14 -3.65 -11.20
C GLU A 63 -22.84 -2.69 -10.05
N PHE A 64 -22.41 -3.19 -8.89
CA PHE A 64 -22.01 -2.33 -7.77
C PHE A 64 -20.86 -1.38 -8.14
N VAL A 65 -19.80 -1.91 -8.77
CA VAL A 65 -18.65 -1.10 -9.20
C VAL A 65 -19.04 -0.15 -10.34
N HIS A 66 -19.88 -0.62 -11.24
CA HIS A 66 -20.42 0.15 -12.35
C HIS A 66 -21.24 1.34 -11.86
N ASP A 67 -22.13 1.14 -10.88
CA ASP A 67 -22.96 2.20 -10.28
C ASP A 67 -22.11 3.16 -9.43
N ALA A 68 -21.12 2.67 -8.69
CA ALA A 68 -20.22 3.50 -7.91
C ALA A 68 -19.45 4.50 -8.81
N ARG A 69 -19.03 4.10 -10.01
CA ARG A 69 -18.35 5.03 -10.93
C ARG A 69 -19.30 6.11 -11.44
N HIS A 70 -20.57 5.78 -11.69
CA HIS A 70 -21.59 6.75 -12.09
C HIS A 70 -21.89 7.73 -10.95
N LEU A 71 -21.96 7.23 -9.71
CA LEU A 71 -22.09 8.07 -8.51
C LEU A 71 -20.92 9.06 -8.38
N LEU A 72 -19.71 8.64 -8.75
CA LEU A 72 -18.52 9.50 -8.78
C LEU A 72 -18.44 10.39 -10.03
N GLY A 73 -19.45 10.36 -10.91
CA GLY A 73 -19.55 11.21 -12.11
C GLY A 73 -18.75 10.72 -13.31
N PHE A 74 -18.18 9.51 -13.27
CA PHE A 74 -17.45 8.95 -14.40
C PHE A 74 -18.43 8.43 -15.47
N PRO A 75 -18.26 8.83 -16.74
CA PRO A 75 -19.18 8.46 -17.81
C PRO A 75 -19.07 6.99 -18.17
N CYS A 76 -20.23 6.43 -18.52
CA CYS A 76 -20.44 5.13 -19.13
C CYS A 76 -20.10 5.13 -20.62
N HIS A 77 -19.74 3.98 -21.19
CA HIS A 77 -19.78 3.81 -22.65
C HIS A 77 -21.19 4.17 -23.15
#